data_AF-A0A7C1MQ52-F1
#
_entry.id   AF-A0A7C1MQ52-F1
#
_cell.length_a   1.000
_cell.length_b   1.000
_cell.length_c   1.000
_cell.angle_alpha   90.00
_cell.angle_beta   90.00
_cell.angle_gamma   90.00
#
_symmetry.space_group_name_H-M   'P 1'
#
loop_
_entity.id
_entity.type
_entity.pdbx_description
1 polymer ?
#
loop_
_entity_poly.entity_id
_entity_poly.type
_entity_poly.pdbx_seq_one_letter_code
_entity_poly.pdbx_strand_id
1 'polypeptide(L)'
;MKNKLNYWHWFLNGSGGKPGYRRIVNKWILFHLAIGIVLSILIKNDLATSANTVLLPLAGILIGLSFAWAGNAQALMQSKEIEELSEHHEGGFVEYVFTYQTAILTILLTLVFWGLAGLNVFDKWISKDYCPKLYFVVKAMLFTLSSLTIRECWHVVMGAQWMLLIQKEIKKRH
;
A
#
# COMPACT_ATOMS: atom_id res chain seq x y z
N MET A 1 -25.01 -11.98 11.42
CA MET A 1 -24.55 -10.59 11.61
C MET A 1 -23.18 -10.46 12.31
N LYS A 2 -22.75 -11.39 13.19
CA LYS A 2 -21.50 -11.27 13.97
C LYS A 2 -20.16 -11.45 13.21
N ASN A 3 -20.14 -12.04 12.00
CA ASN A 3 -18.89 -12.27 11.24
C ASN A 3 -18.44 -11.12 10.31
N LYS A 4 -19.23 -10.05 10.16
CA LYS A 4 -18.89 -8.90 9.30
C LYS A 4 -18.08 -7.80 10.01
N LEU A 5 -17.82 -7.96 11.31
CA LEU A 5 -17.12 -6.97 12.16
C LEU A 5 -15.71 -7.41 12.58
N ASN A 6 -15.14 -8.45 11.97
CA ASN A 6 -13.75 -8.78 12.23
C ASN A 6 -12.86 -7.72 11.56
N TYR A 7 -11.93 -7.12 12.30
CA TYR A 7 -11.03 -6.09 11.79
C TYR A 7 -10.30 -6.53 10.51
N TRP A 8 -10.00 -7.82 10.36
CA TRP A 8 -9.31 -8.38 9.18
C TRP A 8 -10.23 -8.78 8.03
N HIS A 9 -11.54 -8.55 8.15
CA HIS A 9 -12.52 -8.95 7.13
C HIS A 9 -12.22 -8.30 5.77
N TRP A 10 -11.78 -7.04 5.76
CA TRP A 10 -11.39 -6.32 4.54
C TRP A 10 -10.22 -6.96 3.81
N PHE A 11 -9.24 -7.46 4.56
CA PHE A 11 -8.04 -8.04 4.00
C PHE A 11 -8.30 -9.43 3.42
N LEU A 12 -9.10 -10.25 4.12
CA LEU A 12 -9.30 -11.66 3.80
C LEU A 12 -10.52 -11.94 2.91
N ASN A 13 -11.65 -11.27 3.16
CA ASN A 13 -12.93 -11.60 2.54
C ASN A 13 -13.47 -10.49 1.61
N GLY A 14 -13.15 -9.22 1.88
CA GLY A 14 -13.69 -8.07 1.12
C GLY A 14 -15.16 -7.77 1.47
N SER A 15 -15.81 -6.85 0.75
CA SER A 15 -17.22 -6.48 0.99
C SER A 15 -18.10 -6.53 -0.27
N GLY A 16 -17.74 -7.36 -1.24
CA GLY A 16 -18.40 -7.46 -2.56
C GLY A 16 -17.39 -7.35 -3.70
N GLY A 17 -16.31 -6.59 -3.50
CA GLY A 17 -15.13 -6.58 -4.36
C GLY A 17 -14.07 -7.60 -3.97
N LYS A 18 -12.91 -7.55 -4.64
CA LYS A 18 -11.77 -8.45 -4.33
C LYS A 18 -11.19 -8.15 -2.95
N PRO A 19 -10.84 -9.17 -2.13
CA PRO A 19 -10.21 -8.97 -0.83
C PRO A 19 -8.83 -8.30 -0.95
N GLY A 20 -8.39 -7.61 0.12
CA GLY A 20 -7.15 -6.83 0.14
C GLY A 20 -5.91 -7.60 -0.36
N TYR A 21 -5.69 -8.84 0.09
CA TYR A 21 -4.53 -9.63 -0.35
C TYR A 21 -4.53 -9.91 -1.87
N ARG A 22 -5.71 -10.10 -2.48
CA ARG A 22 -5.84 -10.31 -3.94
C ARG A 22 -5.64 -9.02 -4.71
N ARG A 23 -5.83 -7.85 -4.09
CA ARG A 23 -5.48 -6.56 -4.72
C ARG A 23 -3.96 -6.41 -4.83
N ILE A 24 -3.24 -6.87 -3.81
CA ILE A 24 -1.77 -6.86 -3.79
C ILE A 24 -1.21 -7.89 -4.80
N VAL A 25 -1.67 -9.14 -4.70
CA VAL A 25 -1.20 -10.28 -5.52
C VAL A 25 -2.00 -10.34 -6.83
N ASN A 26 -1.71 -9.43 -7.73
CA ASN A 26 -2.30 -9.36 -9.08
C ASN A 26 -1.22 -9.62 -10.16
N LYS A 27 -1.60 -9.56 -11.44
CA LYS A 27 -0.66 -9.82 -12.57
C LYS A 27 0.57 -8.88 -12.56
N TRP A 28 0.46 -7.69 -11.98
CA TRP A 28 1.55 -6.72 -11.86
C TRP A 28 2.57 -7.09 -10.78
N ILE A 29 2.32 -8.09 -9.94
CA ILE A 29 3.32 -8.53 -8.94
C ILE A 29 4.63 -8.94 -9.63
N LEU A 30 4.55 -9.56 -10.82
CA LEU A 30 5.72 -9.93 -11.62
C LEU A 30 6.53 -8.72 -12.05
N PHE A 31 5.86 -7.60 -12.38
CA PHE A 31 6.52 -6.35 -12.71
C PHE A 31 7.26 -5.77 -11.50
N HIS A 32 6.64 -5.75 -10.32
CA HIS A 32 7.30 -5.27 -9.10
C HIS A 32 8.45 -6.17 -8.66
N LEU A 33 8.31 -7.49 -8.83
CA LEU A 33 9.40 -8.44 -8.60
C LEU A 33 10.56 -8.19 -9.56
N ALA A 34 10.28 -7.93 -10.85
CA ALA A 34 11.31 -7.56 -11.83
C ALA A 34 12.03 -6.28 -11.41
N ILE A 35 11.30 -5.24 -10.98
CA ILE A 35 11.91 -4.01 -10.43
C ILE A 35 12.81 -4.34 -9.23
N GLY A 36 12.33 -5.14 -8.28
CA GLY A 36 13.10 -5.53 -7.10
C GLY A 36 14.40 -6.25 -7.45
N ILE A 37 14.35 -7.18 -8.40
CA ILE A 37 15.52 -7.91 -8.91
C ILE A 37 16.50 -6.94 -9.59
N VAL A 38 16.02 -6.10 -10.51
CA VAL A 38 16.85 -5.13 -11.25
C VAL A 38 17.54 -4.16 -10.28
N LEU A 39 16.80 -3.59 -9.33
CA LEU A 39 17.37 -2.68 -8.33
C LEU A 39 18.37 -3.39 -7.40
N SER A 40 18.11 -4.64 -7.03
CA SER A 40 19.04 -5.44 -6.22
C SER A 40 20.38 -5.68 -6.92
N ILE A 41 20.37 -5.82 -8.25
CA ILE A 41 21.58 -5.97 -9.08
C ILE A 41 22.30 -4.63 -9.26
N LEU A 42 21.57 -3.56 -9.56
CA LEU A 42 22.15 -2.25 -9.88
C LEU A 42 22.72 -1.54 -8.65
N ILE A 43 22.02 -1.61 -7.52
CA ILE A 43 22.43 -0.94 -6.28
C ILE A 43 23.46 -1.83 -5.59
N LYS A 44 24.72 -1.39 -5.54
CA LYS A 44 25.81 -2.18 -4.92
C LYS A 44 25.93 -1.99 -3.40
N ASN A 45 25.20 -1.03 -2.84
CA ASN A 45 25.19 -0.74 -1.41
C ASN A 45 24.66 -1.91 -0.59
N ASP A 46 25.06 -1.97 0.67
CA ASP A 46 24.50 -2.89 1.67
C ASP A 46 23.06 -2.48 2.04
N LEU A 47 22.39 -3.36 2.77
CA LEU A 47 21.00 -3.16 3.19
C LEU A 47 20.86 -1.96 4.11
N ALA A 48 21.78 -1.77 5.06
CA ALA A 48 21.74 -0.64 5.99
C ALA A 48 21.89 0.71 5.30
N THR A 49 22.85 0.88 4.38
CA THR A 49 23.02 2.14 3.63
C THR A 49 21.82 2.40 2.73
N SER A 50 21.30 1.35 2.09
CA SER A 50 20.10 1.45 1.24
C SER A 50 18.88 1.88 2.09
N ALA A 51 18.71 1.30 3.27
CA ALA A 51 17.63 1.63 4.19
C ALA A 51 17.66 3.09 4.62
N ASN A 52 18.83 3.59 5.03
CA ASN A 52 18.99 4.98 5.45
C ASN A 52 18.65 5.98 4.34
N THR A 53 18.80 5.58 3.07
CA THR A 53 18.44 6.40 1.91
C THR A 53 16.93 6.38 1.64
N VAL A 54 16.28 5.23 1.81
CA VAL A 54 14.89 5.01 1.37
C VAL A 54 13.87 5.25 2.49
N LEU A 55 14.26 5.10 3.76
CA LEU A 55 13.36 5.24 4.92
C LEU A 55 12.74 6.62 5.05
N LEU A 56 13.53 7.69 4.87
CA LEU A 56 13.01 9.07 5.01
C LEU A 56 11.94 9.39 3.94
N PRO A 57 12.17 9.13 2.63
CA PRO A 57 11.11 9.22 1.63
C PRO A 57 9.87 8.39 1.94
N LEU A 58 10.04 7.13 2.37
CA LEU A 58 8.92 6.25 2.71
C LEU A 58 8.11 6.78 3.91
N ALA A 59 8.78 7.34 4.92
CA ALA A 59 8.11 7.96 6.05
C ALA A 59 7.31 9.21 5.62
N GLY A 60 7.89 10.03 4.74
CA GLY A 60 7.18 11.16 4.13
C GLY A 60 5.93 10.72 3.35
N ILE A 61 6.03 9.64 2.58
CA ILE A 61 4.90 9.02 1.89
C ILE A 61 3.81 8.58 2.88
N LEU A 62 4.17 7.91 3.97
CA LEU A 62 3.20 7.48 5.00
C LEU A 62 2.47 8.68 5.61
N ILE A 63 3.19 9.73 5.96
CA ILE A 63 2.62 10.96 6.52
C ILE A 63 1.67 11.59 5.51
N GLY A 64 2.09 11.76 4.26
CA GLY A 64 1.26 12.32 3.20
C GLY A 64 -0.01 11.51 2.95
N LEU A 65 0.09 10.17 2.92
CA LEU A 65 -1.06 9.27 2.77
C LEU A 65 -2.02 9.39 3.95
N SER A 66 -1.50 9.51 5.17
CA SER A 66 -2.31 9.62 6.39
C SER A 66 -3.14 10.90 6.38
N PHE A 67 -2.55 12.03 5.98
CA PHE A 67 -3.28 13.29 5.81
C PHE A 67 -4.27 13.22 4.65
N ALA A 68 -3.90 12.65 3.51
CA ALA A 68 -4.80 12.48 2.37
C ALA A 68 -6.02 11.62 2.74
N TRP A 69 -5.81 10.54 3.50
CA TRP A 69 -6.90 9.72 4.01
C TRP A 69 -7.78 10.47 4.99
N ALA A 70 -7.21 11.12 6.02
CA ALA A 70 -7.98 11.85 7.02
C ALA A 70 -8.82 12.98 6.38
N GLY A 71 -8.23 13.74 5.46
CA GLY A 71 -8.92 14.81 4.73
C GLY A 71 -10.06 14.29 3.85
N ASN A 72 -9.81 13.24 3.06
CA ASN A 72 -10.86 12.65 2.23
C ASN A 72 -11.93 11.97 3.07
N ALA A 73 -11.58 11.20 4.09
CA ALA A 73 -12.54 10.56 4.97
C ALA A 73 -13.47 11.59 5.63
N GLN A 74 -12.91 12.70 6.12
CA GLN A 74 -13.70 13.79 6.70
C GLN A 74 -14.64 14.44 5.68
N ALA A 75 -14.16 14.71 4.46
CA ALA A 75 -14.99 15.31 3.41
C ALA A 75 -16.13 14.38 2.95
N LEU A 76 -15.88 13.08 2.89
CA LEU A 76 -16.83 12.08 2.40
C LEU A 76 -17.91 11.75 3.43
N MET A 77 -17.56 11.69 4.72
CA MET A 77 -18.53 11.45 5.79
C MET A 77 -19.57 12.59 5.92
N GLN A 78 -19.27 13.76 5.36
CA GLN A 78 -20.13 14.94 5.43
C GLN A 78 -21.02 15.13 4.19
N SER A 79 -20.82 14.35 3.12
CA SER A 79 -21.52 14.54 1.84
C SER A 79 -22.65 13.52 1.64
N LYS A 80 -23.88 13.99 1.44
CA LYS A 80 -25.05 13.15 1.13
C LYS A 80 -24.90 12.42 -0.20
N GLU A 81 -24.13 12.99 -1.13
CA GLU A 81 -23.87 12.45 -2.45
C GLU A 81 -23.09 11.11 -2.41
N ILE A 82 -22.28 10.90 -1.35
CA ILE A 82 -21.55 9.64 -1.15
C ILE A 82 -22.47 8.55 -0.56
N GLU A 83 -23.46 8.95 0.22
CA GLU A 83 -24.49 8.05 0.74
C GLU A 83 -25.31 7.45 -0.42
N GLU A 84 -25.76 8.29 -1.37
CA GLU A 84 -26.47 7.86 -2.59
C GLU A 84 -25.60 7.00 -3.53
N LEU A 85 -24.30 7.29 -3.61
CA LEU A 85 -23.32 6.50 -4.36
C LEU A 85 -23.16 5.08 -3.80
N SER A 86 -23.25 4.93 -2.48
CA SER A 86 -23.14 3.64 -1.81
C SER A 86 -24.29 2.68 -2.14
N GLU A 87 -25.42 3.22 -2.59
CA GLU A 87 -26.60 2.45 -3.02
C GLU A 87 -26.45 1.86 -4.43
N HIS A 88 -25.57 2.42 -5.26
CA HIS A 88 -25.47 2.09 -6.70
C HIS A 88 -24.23 1.25 -7.08
N HIS A 89 -23.32 0.94 -6.14
CA HIS A 89 -22.08 0.20 -6.41
C HIS A 89 -21.99 -1.07 -5.55
N GLU A 90 -21.70 -2.23 -6.16
CA GLU A 90 -21.47 -3.47 -5.40
C GLU A 90 -20.29 -3.28 -4.43
N GLY A 91 -20.56 -3.44 -3.13
CA GLY A 91 -19.62 -3.24 -2.03
C GLY A 91 -19.60 -1.83 -1.40
N GLY A 92 -20.31 -0.87 -2.01
CA GLY A 92 -20.57 0.46 -1.44
C GLY A 92 -19.32 1.24 -1.03
N PHE A 93 -19.51 2.20 -0.12
CA PHE A 93 -18.43 3.05 0.42
C PHE A 93 -17.32 2.27 1.14
N VAL A 94 -17.63 1.06 1.62
CA VAL A 94 -16.70 0.23 2.39
C VAL A 94 -15.50 -0.22 1.55
N GLU A 95 -15.70 -0.47 0.25
CA GLU A 95 -14.63 -0.84 -0.69
C GLU A 95 -13.56 0.24 -0.85
N TYR A 96 -13.97 1.51 -0.73
CA TYR A 96 -13.06 2.66 -0.71
C TYR A 96 -12.17 2.65 0.53
N VAL A 97 -12.77 2.47 1.72
CA VAL A 97 -12.03 2.37 2.99
C VAL A 97 -11.01 1.23 2.93
N PHE A 98 -11.39 0.08 2.35
CA PHE A 98 -10.51 -1.08 2.22
C PHE A 98 -9.29 -0.82 1.34
N THR A 99 -9.42 0.03 0.33
CA THR A 99 -8.30 0.45 -0.52
C THR A 99 -7.27 1.24 0.28
N TYR A 100 -7.71 2.17 1.12
CA TYR A 100 -6.83 2.93 2.01
C TYR A 100 -6.17 2.04 3.07
N GLN A 101 -6.92 1.14 3.69
CA GLN A 101 -6.37 0.19 4.66
C GLN A 101 -5.29 -0.70 4.03
N THR A 102 -5.50 -1.15 2.79
CA THR A 102 -4.51 -1.93 2.03
C THR A 102 -3.24 -1.12 1.79
N ALA A 103 -3.37 0.15 1.37
CA ALA A 103 -2.25 1.03 1.12
C ALA A 103 -1.44 1.34 2.39
N ILE A 104 -2.14 1.71 3.48
CA ILE A 104 -1.52 1.98 4.78
C ILE A 104 -0.77 0.75 5.29
N LEU A 105 -1.40 -0.44 5.24
CA LEU A 105 -0.76 -1.68 5.68
C LEU A 105 0.51 -1.97 4.84
N THR A 106 0.45 -1.78 3.53
CA THR A 106 1.59 -2.00 2.62
C THR A 106 2.76 -1.07 2.95
N ILE A 107 2.48 0.21 3.21
CA ILE A 107 3.51 1.19 3.58
C ILE A 107 4.10 0.86 4.96
N LEU A 108 3.26 0.52 5.94
CA LEU A 108 3.71 0.15 7.29
C LEU A 108 4.63 -1.08 7.25
N LEU A 109 4.24 -2.13 6.52
CA LEU A 109 5.08 -3.31 6.33
C LEU A 109 6.41 -2.94 5.69
N THR A 110 6.37 -2.12 4.63
CA THR A 110 7.58 -1.66 3.93
C THR A 110 8.51 -0.88 4.85
N LEU A 111 7.98 0.03 5.67
CA LEU A 111 8.75 0.78 6.67
C LEU A 111 9.34 -0.13 7.75
N VAL A 112 8.57 -1.07 8.28
CA VAL A 112 9.07 -2.02 9.29
C VAL A 112 10.21 -2.84 8.71
N PHE A 113 10.05 -3.40 7.51
CA PHE A 113 11.08 -4.22 6.88
C PHE A 113 12.33 -3.41 6.52
N TRP A 114 12.19 -2.19 5.99
CA TRP A 114 13.35 -1.31 5.78
C TRP A 114 13.98 -0.83 7.09
N GLY A 115 13.19 -0.66 8.15
CA GLY A 115 13.69 -0.33 9.49
C GLY A 115 14.57 -1.44 10.06
N LEU A 116 14.13 -2.70 9.92
CA LEU A 116 14.94 -3.87 10.27
C LEU A 116 16.25 -3.93 9.47
N ALA A 117 16.21 -3.58 8.18
CA ALA A 117 17.40 -3.47 7.33
C ALA A 117 18.34 -2.35 7.82
N GLY A 118 17.82 -1.16 8.15
CA GLY A 118 18.60 -0.04 8.67
C GLY A 118 19.27 -0.32 10.03
N LEU A 119 18.62 -1.13 10.87
CA LEU A 119 19.14 -1.59 12.16
C LEU A 119 20.14 -2.76 12.04
N ASN A 120 20.55 -3.12 10.82
CA ASN A 120 21.45 -4.25 10.53
C ASN A 120 20.92 -5.61 11.06
N VAL A 121 19.61 -5.78 11.21
CA VAL A 121 19.03 -7.06 11.67
C VAL A 121 19.29 -8.15 10.63
N PHE A 122 19.07 -7.84 9.35
CA PHE A 122 19.32 -8.78 8.26
C PHE A 122 20.82 -9.05 8.06
N ASP A 123 21.69 -8.03 8.10
CA ASP A 123 23.13 -8.22 7.90
C ASP A 123 23.76 -9.09 9.01
N LYS A 124 23.21 -9.07 10.24
CA LYS A 124 23.64 -9.94 11.36
C LYS A 124 23.19 -11.40 11.20
N TRP A 125 21.98 -11.64 10.69
CA TRP A 125 21.41 -12.99 10.57
C TRP A 125 21.72 -13.66 9.23
N ILE A 126 21.81 -12.86 8.18
CA ILE A 126 22.00 -13.27 6.80
C ILE A 126 23.20 -12.46 6.30
N SER A 127 24.39 -12.91 6.66
CA SER A 127 25.59 -12.23 6.19
C SER A 127 25.81 -12.52 4.70
N LYS A 128 26.19 -11.47 3.96
CA LYS A 128 26.48 -11.52 2.53
C LYS A 128 27.55 -12.57 2.19
N ASP A 129 28.50 -12.80 3.10
CA ASP A 129 29.62 -13.69 2.87
C ASP A 129 29.25 -15.16 3.06
N TYR A 130 28.31 -15.45 3.98
CA TYR A 130 27.89 -16.82 4.28
C TYR A 130 26.71 -17.27 3.41
N CYS A 131 25.77 -16.37 3.14
CA CYS A 131 24.52 -16.69 2.44
C CYS A 131 24.19 -15.67 1.33
N PRO A 132 25.03 -15.51 0.30
CA PRO A 132 24.88 -14.45 -0.71
C PRO A 132 23.57 -14.54 -1.50
N LYS A 133 23.09 -15.76 -1.78
CA LYS A 133 21.80 -15.97 -2.48
C LYS A 133 20.62 -15.48 -1.64
N LEU A 134 20.60 -15.81 -0.35
CA LEU A 134 19.52 -15.39 0.55
C LEU A 134 19.57 -13.88 0.78
N TYR A 135 20.76 -13.31 0.94
CA TYR A 135 20.97 -11.87 1.03
C TYR A 135 20.40 -11.14 -0.18
N PHE A 136 20.69 -11.64 -1.39
CA PHE A 136 20.16 -11.10 -2.64
C PHE A 136 18.63 -11.18 -2.69
N VAL A 137 18.04 -12.31 -2.27
CA VAL A 137 16.58 -12.48 -2.23
C VAL A 137 15.93 -11.48 -1.27
N VAL A 138 16.47 -11.31 -0.06
CA VAL A 138 15.96 -10.33 0.92
C VAL A 138 16.03 -8.92 0.35
N LYS A 139 17.16 -8.55 -0.25
CA LYS A 139 17.35 -7.25 -0.88
C LYS A 139 16.36 -7.01 -2.03
N ALA A 140 16.16 -7.99 -2.89
CA ALA A 140 15.18 -7.91 -3.99
C ALA A 140 13.75 -7.79 -3.46
N MET A 141 13.40 -8.50 -2.38
CA MET A 141 12.10 -8.41 -1.74
C MET A 141 11.86 -7.03 -1.11
N LEU A 142 12.86 -6.44 -0.46
CA LEU A 142 12.76 -5.08 0.09
C LEU A 142 12.49 -4.03 -0.99
N PHE A 143 13.20 -4.10 -2.12
CA PHE A 143 12.93 -3.21 -3.27
C PHE A 143 11.59 -3.51 -3.94
N THR A 144 11.14 -4.76 -3.98
CA THR A 144 9.80 -5.13 -4.45
C THR A 144 8.73 -4.48 -3.57
N LEU A 145 8.88 -4.53 -2.24
CA LEU A 145 7.98 -3.89 -1.28
C LEU A 145 7.95 -2.36 -1.45
N SER A 146 9.09 -1.72 -1.67
CA SER A 146 9.14 -0.29 -2.02
C SER A 146 8.36 0.01 -3.30
N SER A 147 8.52 -0.82 -4.33
CA SER A 147 7.80 -0.64 -5.59
C SER A 147 6.29 -0.81 -5.43
N LEU A 148 5.86 -1.80 -4.65
CA LEU A 148 4.45 -1.99 -4.29
C LEU A 148 3.89 -0.82 -3.49
N THR A 149 4.66 -0.29 -2.53
CA THR A 149 4.29 0.90 -1.77
C THR A 149 4.00 2.08 -2.69
N ILE A 150 4.87 2.35 -3.67
CA ILE A 150 4.66 3.43 -4.64
C ILE A 150 3.36 3.21 -5.42
N ARG A 151 3.09 1.97 -5.86
CA ARG A 151 1.82 1.64 -6.55
C ARG A 151 0.62 1.93 -5.67
N GLU A 152 0.62 1.47 -4.42
CA GLU A 152 -0.53 1.69 -3.53
C GLU A 152 -0.75 3.18 -3.24
N CYS A 153 0.32 3.98 -3.18
CA CYS A 153 0.19 5.44 -3.08
C CYS A 153 -0.50 6.03 -4.30
N TRP A 154 -0.13 5.57 -5.49
CA TRP A 154 -0.79 5.98 -6.73
C TRP A 154 -2.27 5.59 -6.75
N HIS A 155 -2.61 4.37 -6.33
CA HIS A 155 -4.00 3.91 -6.24
C HIS A 155 -4.84 4.79 -5.30
N VAL A 156 -4.26 5.23 -4.17
CA VAL A 156 -4.95 6.15 -3.26
C VAL A 156 -5.23 7.51 -3.92
N VAL A 157 -4.25 8.09 -4.62
CA VAL A 157 -4.45 9.35 -5.35
C VAL A 157 -5.54 9.21 -6.41
N MET A 158 -5.50 8.14 -7.19
CA MET A 158 -6.51 7.87 -8.22
C MET A 158 -7.91 7.66 -7.60
N GLY A 159 -8.00 6.94 -6.48
CA GLY A 159 -9.26 6.74 -5.76
C GLY A 159 -9.86 8.04 -5.23
N ALA A 160 -9.01 8.91 -4.67
CA ALA A 160 -9.40 10.25 -4.24
C ALA A 160 -9.95 11.11 -5.39
N GLN A 161 -9.22 11.18 -6.50
CA GLN A 161 -9.63 11.94 -7.68
C GLN A 161 -10.94 11.44 -8.28
N TRP A 162 -11.09 10.12 -8.39
CA TRP A 162 -12.30 9.50 -8.92
C TRP A 162 -13.55 9.91 -8.13
N MET A 163 -13.49 9.89 -6.80
CA MET A 163 -14.63 10.31 -5.98
C MET A 163 -14.95 11.80 -6.12
N LEU A 164 -13.94 12.67 -6.15
CA LEU A 164 -14.17 14.11 -6.34
C LEU A 164 -14.87 14.37 -7.69
N LEU A 165 -14.49 13.65 -8.73
CA LEU A 165 -15.13 13.74 -10.04
C LEU A 165 -16.58 13.26 -9.99
N ILE A 166 -16.87 12.14 -9.33
CA ILE A 166 -18.24 11.65 -9.22
C ILE A 166 -19.10 12.57 -8.36
N GLN A 167 -18.60 13.05 -7.23
CA GLN A 167 -19.33 14.01 -6.40
C GLN A 167 -19.74 15.24 -7.22
N LYS A 168 -18.83 15.77 -8.04
CA LYS A 168 -19.12 16.87 -8.95
C LYS A 168 -20.17 16.53 -10.00
N GLU A 169 -20.14 15.30 -10.52
CA GLU A 169 -21.09 14.83 -11.54
C GLU A 169 -22.50 14.63 -10.97
N ILE A 170 -22.62 14.06 -9.77
CA ILE A 170 -23.90 13.93 -9.05
C ILE A 170 -24.49 15.32 -8.79
N LYS A 171 -23.67 16.26 -8.30
CA LYS A 171 -24.09 17.64 -8.05
C LYS A 171 -24.56 18.39 -9.30
N LYS A 172 -24.19 17.97 -10.52
CA LYS A 172 -24.71 18.57 -11.76
C LYS A 172 -26.08 18.02 -12.17
N ARG A 173 -26.45 16.83 -11.68
CA ARG A 173 -27.72 16.16 -12.02
C ARG A 173 -28.88 16.63 -11.14
N HIS A 174 -28.56 17.26 -10.00
CA HIS A 174 -29.48 17.90 -9.07
C HIS A 174 -29.33 19.42 -9.14
#